data_AF-N9C0W1-F1
#
_entry.id   AF-N9C0W1-F1
#
_cell.length_a   1.000
_cell.length_b   1.000
_cell.length_c   1.000
_cell.angle_alpha   90.00
_cell.angle_beta   90.00
_cell.angle_gamma   90.00
#
_symmetry.space_group_name_H-M   'P 1'
#
loop_
_entity.id
_entity.type
_entity.pdbx_description
1 polymer ?
#
loop_
_entity_poly.entity_id
_entity_poly.type
_entity_poly.pdbx_seq_one_letter_code
_entity_poly.pdbx_strand_id
1 'polypeptide(L)' 'MTIEADKEVLLKLGGSTKVAELLGYKDKQRVQNWMTRGIPAKVKLEYPHLFLNPNIQRNTAA' A
#
# COMPACT_ATOMS: atom_id res chain seq x y z
N MET A 1 9.88 0.51 6.33
CA MET A 1 8.43 0.43 6.59
C MET A 1 8.14 -0.87 7.29
N THR A 2 7.34 -0.84 8.34
CA THR A 2 6.81 -2.04 8.99
C THR A 2 5.54 -2.50 8.27
N ILE A 3 5.02 -3.68 8.63
CA ILE A 3 3.78 -4.22 8.06
C ILE A 3 2.60 -3.31 8.40
N GLU A 4 2.60 -2.73 9.59
CA GLU A 4 1.56 -1.82 10.09
C GLU A 4 1.55 -0.52 9.28
N ALA A 5 2.73 0.06 9.02
CA ALA A 5 2.84 1.25 8.19
C ALA A 5 2.37 0.99 6.75
N ASP A 6 2.69 -0.18 6.18
CA ASP A 6 2.22 -0.58 4.86
C ASP A 6 0.69 -0.73 4.83
N LYS A 7 0.12 -1.35 5.86
CA LYS A 7 -1.32 -1.52 6.03
C LYS A 7 -2.03 -0.16 6.08
N GLU A 8 -1.51 0.79 6.85
CA GLU A 8 -2.08 2.13 6.92
C GLU A 8 -2.03 2.88 5.60
N VAL A 9 -0.91 2.76 4.86
CA VAL A 9 -0.80 3.33 3.51
C VAL A 9 -1.87 2.75 2.59
N LEU A 10 -2.07 1.42 2.61
CA LEU A 10 -3.13 0.79 1.83
C LEU A 10 -4.52 1.31 2.22
N LEU A 11 -4.80 1.46 3.52
CA LEU A 11 -6.07 1.99 4.00
C LEU A 11 -6.30 3.44 3.55
N LYS A 12 -5.28 4.30 3.63
CA LYS A 12 -5.35 5.70 3.16
C LYS A 12 -5.59 5.83 1.66
N LEU A 13 -5.08 4.88 0.89
CA LEU A 13 -5.31 4.79 -0.56
C LEU A 13 -6.70 4.22 -0.93
N GLY A 14 -7.55 3.94 0.07
CA GLY A 14 -8.91 3.39 -0.14
C GLY A 14 -9.02 1.87 0.07
N GLY A 15 -8.01 1.26 0.70
CA GLY A 15 -7.97 -0.16 1.02
C GLY A 15 -7.37 -1.04 -0.09
N SER A 16 -7.15 -2.31 0.24
CA SER A 16 -6.53 -3.31 -0.64
C SER A 16 -7.24 -3.48 -1.98
N THR A 17 -8.58 -3.46 -1.97
CA THR A 17 -9.40 -3.54 -3.19
C THR A 17 -9.16 -2.36 -4.13
N LYS A 18 -9.18 -1.13 -3.60
CA LYS A 18 -8.97 0.08 -4.40
C LYS A 18 -7.54 0.16 -4.93
N VAL A 19 -6.57 -0.23 -4.11
CA VAL A 19 -5.17 -0.30 -4.53
C VAL A 19 -4.95 -1.35 -5.61
N ALA A 20 -5.59 -2.51 -5.54
CA ALA A 20 -5.51 -3.51 -6.61
C ALA A 20 -6.04 -2.95 -7.95
N GLU A 21 -7.11 -2.17 -7.92
CA GLU A 21 -7.66 -1.49 -9.11
C GLU A 21 -6.71 -0.39 -9.62
N LEU A 22 -6.12 0.42 -8.73
CA LEU A 22 -5.14 1.44 -9.11
C LEU A 22 -3.88 0.85 -9.76
N LEU A 23 -3.46 -0.34 -9.32
CA LEU A 23 -2.32 -1.06 -9.87
C LEU A 23 -2.67 -1.91 -11.10
N GLY A 24 -3.95 -1.98 -11.48
CA GLY A 24 -4.41 -2.80 -12.61
C GLY A 24 -4.32 -4.32 -12.36
N TYR A 25 -4.27 -4.76 -11.10
CA TYR A 25 -4.25 -6.17 -10.77
C TYR A 25 -5.65 -6.80 -10.85
N LYS A 26 -5.75 -7.89 -11.62
CA LYS A 26 -6.97 -8.72 -11.66
C LYS A 26 -7.19 -9.48 -10.34
N ASP A 27 -6.09 -9.85 -9.68
CA ASP A 27 -6.14 -10.56 -8.40
C ASP A 27 -6.07 -9.60 -7.21
N LYS A 28 -7.23 -9.38 -6.57
CA LYS A 28 -7.39 -8.57 -5.37
C LYS A 28 -6.81 -9.26 -4.12
N GLN A 29 -6.72 -10.59 -4.11
CA GLN A 29 -6.18 -11.36 -2.99
C GLN A 29 -4.69 -11.08 -2.80
N ARG A 30 -3.95 -10.85 -3.90
CA ARG A 30 -2.55 -10.45 -3.85
C ARG A 30 -2.33 -9.22 -2.97
N VAL A 31 -3.12 -8.17 -3.16
CA VAL A 31 -3.02 -6.93 -2.39
C VAL A 31 -3.58 -7.11 -0.98
N GLN A 32 -4.64 -7.92 -0.83
CA GLN A 32 -5.16 -8.27 0.50
C GLN A 32 -4.08 -8.95 1.37
N ASN A 33 -3.24 -9.80 0.79
CA ASN A 33 -2.14 -10.45 1.50
C ASN A 33 -1.06 -9.46 1.99
N TRP A 34 -0.94 -8.29 1.36
CA TRP A 34 0.00 -7.25 1.82
C TRP A 34 -0.43 -6.62 3.14
N MET A 35 -1.73 -6.67 3.47
CA MET A 35 -2.25 -6.20 4.76
C MET A 35 -1.69 -6.98 5.95
N THR A 36 -1.24 -8.22 5.72
CA THR A 36 -0.68 -9.10 6.76
C THR A 36 0.81 -9.39 6.56
N ARG A 37 1.31 -9.39 5.33
CA ARG A 37 2.71 -9.71 5.00
C ARG A 37 3.58 -8.48 4.71
N GLY A 38 2.98 -7.31 4.58
CA GLY A 38 3.63 -6.09 4.09
C GLY A 38 3.66 -6.02 2.56
N ILE A 39 3.87 -4.81 2.05
CA ILE A 39 3.98 -4.56 0.60
C ILE A 39 5.40 -4.95 0.16
N PRO A 40 5.56 -5.74 -0.92
CA PRO A 40 6.88 -6.11 -1.43
C PRO A 40 7.73 -4.87 -1.79
N ALA A 41 9.01 -4.88 -1.41
CA ALA A 41 9.91 -3.76 -1.68
C ALA A 41 9.96 -3.37 -3.17
N LYS A 42 9.97 -4.36 -4.07
CA LYS A 42 9.92 -4.14 -5.52
C LYS A 42 8.71 -3.30 -5.95
N VAL A 43 7.53 -3.58 -5.39
CA VAL A 43 6.29 -2.85 -5.70
C VAL A 43 6.38 -1.41 -5.20
N LYS A 44 6.97 -1.17 -4.03
CA LYS A 44 7.18 0.20 -3.52
C LYS A 44 8.07 1.03 -4.43
N LEU A 45 9.10 0.40 -5.00
CA LEU A 45 10.02 1.05 -5.94
C LEU A 45 9.39 1.25 -7.33
N GLU A 46 8.49 0.38 -7.74
CA GLU A 46 7.74 0.51 -9.00
C GLU A 46 6.68 1.61 -8.91
N TYR A 47 6.07 1.79 -7.74
CA TYR A 47 5.05 2.80 -7.47
C TYR A 47 5.44 3.73 -6.30
N PRO A 48 6.55 4.49 -6.41
CA PRO A 48 7.05 5.33 -5.33
C PRO A 48 6.08 6.47 -5.00
N HIS A 49 5.32 6.94 -5.99
CA HIS A 49 4.31 7.98 -5.82
C HIS A 49 3.09 7.52 -4.99
N LEU A 50 2.83 6.21 -4.91
CA LEU A 50 1.78 5.64 -4.07
C LEU A 50 2.29 5.28 -2.68
N PHE A 51 3.43 4.60 -2.60
CA PHE A 51 3.87 3.98 -1.35
C PHE A 51 4.94 4.79 -0.62
N LEU A 52 5.82 5.48 -1.35
CA LEU A 52 6.94 6.25 -0.76
C LEU A 52 6.65 7.75 -0.68
N ASN A 53 5.41 8.18 -0.97
CA ASN A 53 5.04 9.60 -0.95
C ASN A 53 4.97 10.14 0.50
N PRO A 54 5.81 11.12 0.86
CA PRO A 54 5.85 11.67 2.22
C PRO A 54 4.51 12.29 2.65
N ASN A 55 3.68 12.76 1.71
CA ASN A 55 2.38 13.34 2.03
C ASN A 55 1.37 12.29 2.52
N ILE A 56 1.50 11.04 2.07
CA ILE A 56 0.65 9.93 2.54
C ILE A 56 1.12 9.44 3.92
N GLN A 57 2.43 9.46 4.15
CA GLN A 57 3.06 9.02 5.40
C GLN A 57 2.88 10.05 6.54
N ARG A 58 2.89 11.36 6.26
CA ARG A 58 2.77 12.42 7.28
C ARG A 58 1.49 12.35 8.12
N ASN A 59 0.42 11.75 7.61
CA ASN A 59 -0.85 11.62 8.32
C ASN A 59 -0.94 10.34 9.19
N THR A 60 0.17 9.65 9.46
CA THR A 60 0.26 8.44 10.33
C THR A 60 0.76 8.78 11.74
N ALA A 61 1.36 9.97 11.91
CA ALA A 61 1.80 10.46 13.21
C ALA A 61 0.85 11.56 13.69
N ALA A 62 -0.27 11.18 14.30
CA ALA A 62 -1.11 12.04 15.13
C ALA A 62 -1.77 11.20 16.22
#